data_AF-A0A969GBN3-F1
#
_entry.id   AF-A0A969GBN3-F1
#
_cell.length_a   1.000
_cell.length_b   1.000
_cell.length_c   1.000
_cell.angle_alpha   90.00
_cell.angle_beta   90.00
_cell.angle_gamma   90.00
#
_symmetry.space_group_name_H-M   'P 1'
#
loop_
_entity.id
_entity.type
_entity.pdbx_description
1 polymer ?
#
loop_
_entity_poly.entity_id
_entity_poly.type
_entity_poly.pdbx_seq_one_letter_code
_entity_poly.pdbx_strand_id
1 'polypeptide(L)'
;MKKFLLCSLLTTLTLMGVACNRPMENTDDTNTSPSSEATLSSGPAITTEEPETVSSSPSNPSPPPVENGTITNVTQGDLMCYVDITNPEGKTIAGVGATFEVCEKADTFLNQNSRFVYSTETVNDCESNEPCGKTKQEQLVSQVVVMGDNWQTMENGEWTVTLGRWESWDGVDNSGDVTYYGCDRDGNCLYLEEGKVICRDGACSVGWSNGNYNYVVSTPITEDNMDIESTLTVTENGKILMEAKGFKIISSSN
;
A
#
# COMPACT_ATOMS: atom_id res chain seq x y z
N MET A 1 46.21 -34.13 -15.19
CA MET A 1 47.13 -33.54 -16.19
C MET A 1 46.33 -32.79 -17.25
N LYS A 2 46.22 -31.46 -17.12
CA LYS A 2 46.30 -30.46 -18.20
C LYS A 2 46.16 -29.09 -17.53
N LYS A 3 47.18 -28.25 -17.77
CA LYS A 3 47.37 -26.88 -17.30
C LYS A 3 46.62 -25.90 -18.22
N PHE A 4 46.73 -24.61 -17.85
CA PHE A 4 46.44 -23.34 -18.55
C PHE A 4 45.24 -22.61 -17.95
N LEU A 5 45.27 -21.32 -17.62
CA LEU A 5 46.33 -20.33 -17.35
C LEU A 5 45.61 -19.12 -16.74
N LEU A 6 46.31 -18.37 -15.87
CA LEU A 6 45.93 -17.05 -15.37
C LEU A 6 45.63 -16.04 -16.50
N CYS A 7 44.71 -15.10 -16.26
CA CYS A 7 44.96 -13.70 -16.58
C CYS A 7 44.16 -12.77 -15.64
N SER A 8 44.88 -12.14 -14.71
CA SER A 8 44.44 -10.94 -14.00
C SER A 8 44.35 -9.77 -14.98
N LEU A 9 43.36 -8.90 -14.82
CA LEU A 9 43.50 -7.50 -15.21
C LEU A 9 42.75 -6.60 -14.21
N LEU A 10 43.57 -5.89 -13.46
CA LEU A 10 43.26 -4.75 -12.61
C LEU A 10 43.01 -3.56 -13.55
N THR A 11 41.88 -2.86 -13.41
CA THR A 11 41.73 -1.52 -14.00
C THR A 11 41.07 -0.58 -13.00
N THR A 12 41.91 0.18 -12.30
CA THR A 12 41.57 1.41 -11.58
C THR A 12 41.62 2.59 -12.55
N LEU A 13 40.60 3.45 -12.62
CA LEU A 13 40.79 4.83 -13.09
C LEU A 13 39.70 5.81 -12.61
N THR A 14 40.12 6.63 -11.63
CA THR A 14 39.85 8.06 -11.31
C THR A 14 38.49 8.73 -11.51
N LEU A 15 38.06 9.37 -10.41
CA LEU A 15 37.24 10.60 -10.32
C LEU A 15 37.72 11.71 -11.28
N MET A 16 36.76 12.43 -11.88
CA MET A 16 36.80 13.89 -11.96
C MET A 16 35.38 14.45 -11.76
N GLY A 17 35.22 15.31 -10.77
CA GLY A 17 34.05 16.15 -10.61
C GLY A 17 34.10 17.36 -11.53
N VAL A 18 32.94 17.83 -11.96
CA VAL A 18 32.75 19.20 -12.47
C VAL A 18 31.47 19.73 -11.85
N ALA A 19 31.65 20.69 -10.94
CA ALA A 19 30.61 21.61 -10.53
C ALA A 19 30.67 22.84 -11.45
N CYS A 20 29.53 23.22 -12.04
CA CYS A 20 29.32 24.57 -12.54
C CYS A 20 27.96 25.06 -12.04
N ASN A 21 28.03 26.20 -11.35
CA ASN A 21 26.94 26.94 -10.76
C ASN A 21 26.74 28.23 -11.60
N ARG A 22 25.48 28.70 -11.68
CA ARG A 22 24.99 30.05 -12.03
C ARG A 22 24.90 30.45 -13.52
N PRO A 23 24.02 31.40 -13.92
CA PRO A 23 23.34 32.42 -13.08
C PRO A 23 21.81 32.60 -13.29
N MET A 24 21.22 33.34 -12.34
CA MET A 24 19.91 34.01 -12.41
C MET A 24 19.90 35.03 -13.55
N GLU A 25 18.79 35.09 -14.29
CA GLU A 25 18.43 36.23 -15.12
C GLU A 25 17.09 36.78 -14.62
N ASN A 26 17.17 37.86 -13.85
CA ASN A 26 16.06 38.78 -13.60
C ASN A 26 16.06 39.78 -14.76
N THR A 27 14.91 40.02 -15.37
CA THR A 27 14.64 41.31 -16.01
C THR A 27 13.29 41.79 -15.50
N ASP A 28 13.38 42.94 -14.85
CA ASP A 28 12.29 43.73 -14.28
C ASP A 28 11.77 44.74 -15.33
N ASP A 29 10.64 45.34 -14.97
CA ASP A 29 10.06 46.58 -15.49
C ASP A 29 9.34 46.54 -16.86
N THR A 30 8.03 46.82 -16.84
CA THR A 30 7.56 48.23 -16.91
C THR A 30 6.04 48.32 -16.71
N ASN A 31 5.66 49.08 -15.68
CA ASN A 31 4.34 49.66 -15.38
C ASN A 31 3.64 50.31 -16.59
N THR A 32 2.29 50.30 -16.61
CA THR A 32 1.45 51.53 -16.77
C THR A 32 -0.03 51.16 -16.58
N SER A 33 -0.62 51.69 -15.49
CA SER A 33 -2.07 51.95 -15.35
C SER A 33 -2.34 53.38 -15.86
N PRO A 34 -3.54 53.72 -16.36
CA PRO A 34 -4.54 54.25 -15.43
C PRO A 34 -6.02 53.92 -15.75
N SER A 35 -6.77 53.73 -14.66
CA SER A 35 -8.09 54.29 -14.32
C SER A 35 -9.16 54.56 -15.41
N SER A 36 -10.37 54.02 -15.17
CA SER A 36 -11.60 54.83 -15.32
C SER A 36 -12.74 54.27 -14.46
N GLU A 37 -13.30 55.13 -13.60
CA GLU A 37 -14.56 54.98 -12.84
C GLU A 37 -15.81 55.18 -13.72
N ALA A 38 -16.92 54.52 -13.36
CA ALA A 38 -18.28 55.09 -13.22
C ALA A 38 -19.25 54.00 -12.71
N THR A 39 -19.80 54.04 -11.49
CA THR A 39 -20.98 54.77 -10.92
C THR A 39 -22.22 53.89 -10.78
N LEU A 40 -22.84 53.98 -9.58
CA LEU A 40 -24.03 53.31 -9.06
C LEU A 40 -25.28 53.31 -9.97
N SER A 41 -26.13 52.29 -9.83
CA SER A 41 -27.58 52.48 -9.82
C SER A 41 -28.30 51.40 -8.99
N SER A 42 -29.23 51.89 -8.17
CA SER A 42 -30.05 51.23 -7.15
C SER A 42 -31.39 50.73 -7.68
N GLY A 43 -31.92 49.64 -7.11
CA GLY A 43 -33.34 49.28 -7.22
C GLY A 43 -33.66 47.89 -6.65
N PRO A 44 -34.57 47.76 -5.66
CA PRO A 44 -34.87 46.49 -4.99
C PRO A 44 -36.03 45.75 -5.69
N ALA A 45 -35.94 44.43 -5.79
CA ALA A 45 -37.09 43.59 -6.14
C ALA A 45 -37.11 42.35 -5.24
N ILE A 46 -37.97 42.43 -4.23
CA ILE A 46 -38.50 41.30 -3.46
C ILE A 46 -39.29 40.42 -4.44
N THR A 47 -39.00 39.13 -4.52
CA THR A 47 -39.95 38.11 -4.99
C THR A 47 -39.57 36.74 -4.41
N THR A 48 -40.37 36.34 -3.41
CA THR A 48 -40.89 34.99 -3.15
C THR A 48 -39.89 33.85 -2.98
N GLU A 49 -39.56 33.57 -1.72
CA GLU A 49 -39.03 32.28 -1.27
C GLU A 49 -40.10 31.20 -1.42
N GLU A 50 -39.85 30.26 -2.32
CA GLU A 50 -40.43 28.92 -2.35
C GLU A 50 -39.65 28.06 -1.33
N PRO A 51 -40.31 27.27 -0.45
CA PRO A 51 -39.60 26.50 0.54
C PRO A 51 -38.96 25.28 -0.14
N GLU A 52 -37.72 25.45 -0.63
CA GLU A 52 -36.90 24.30 -1.01
C GLU A 52 -36.63 23.47 0.24
N THR A 53 -37.20 22.28 0.18
CA THR A 53 -37.11 21.25 1.20
C THR A 53 -35.64 20.85 1.33
N VAL A 54 -35.05 21.22 2.46
CA VAL A 54 -33.68 20.86 2.84
C VAL A 54 -33.57 19.34 2.86
N SER A 55 -33.06 18.79 1.75
CA SER A 55 -32.67 17.39 1.66
C SER A 55 -31.31 17.25 2.33
N SER A 56 -31.33 17.10 3.65
CA SER A 56 -30.18 16.63 4.40
C SER A 56 -29.89 15.20 3.96
N SER A 57 -28.93 15.02 3.05
CA SER A 57 -28.45 13.70 2.65
C SER A 57 -27.87 13.00 3.88
N PRO A 58 -28.37 11.80 4.24
CA PRO A 58 -27.89 11.08 5.40
C PRO A 58 -26.44 10.63 5.16
N SER A 59 -25.53 11.02 6.07
CA SER A 59 -24.18 10.47 6.14
C SER A 59 -24.27 8.98 6.41
N ASN A 60 -24.26 8.17 5.34
CA ASN A 60 -24.27 6.73 5.46
C ASN A 60 -23.02 6.29 6.25
N PRO A 61 -23.17 5.38 7.23
CA PRO A 61 -22.03 4.86 7.97
C PRO A 61 -21.05 4.19 7.01
N SER A 62 -19.76 4.51 7.15
CA SER A 62 -18.69 3.88 6.37
C SER A 62 -18.77 2.35 6.53
N PRO A 63 -18.69 1.57 5.44
CA PRO A 63 -18.76 0.11 5.51
C PRO A 63 -17.62 -0.46 6.37
N PRO A 64 -17.83 -1.62 7.03
CA PRO A 64 -16.80 -2.24 7.85
C PRO A 64 -15.57 -2.60 7.02
N PRO A 65 -14.35 -2.58 7.61
CA PRO A 65 -13.13 -2.96 6.92
C PRO A 65 -13.20 -4.40 6.39
N VAL A 66 -12.70 -4.59 5.17
CA VAL A 66 -12.64 -5.89 4.49
C VAL A 66 -11.17 -6.30 4.42
N GLU A 67 -10.83 -7.48 4.94
CA GLU A 67 -9.42 -7.90 5.00
C GLU A 67 -8.89 -8.34 3.63
N ASN A 68 -9.69 -9.09 2.86
CA ASN A 68 -9.32 -9.64 1.57
C ASN A 68 -10.51 -9.68 0.60
N GLY A 69 -10.20 -9.63 -0.70
CA GLY A 69 -11.21 -9.67 -1.75
C GLY A 69 -10.68 -9.20 -3.09
N THR A 70 -11.59 -9.03 -4.03
CA THR A 70 -11.30 -8.54 -5.38
C THR A 70 -11.90 -7.15 -5.56
N ILE A 71 -11.09 -6.18 -5.96
CA ILE A 71 -11.61 -4.87 -6.38
C ILE A 71 -12.22 -5.03 -7.77
N THR A 72 -13.52 -4.75 -7.85
CA THR A 72 -14.32 -4.88 -9.08
C THR A 72 -14.55 -3.56 -9.78
N ASN A 73 -14.47 -2.46 -9.05
CA ASN A 73 -14.68 -1.12 -9.56
C ASN A 73 -13.88 -0.11 -8.72
N VAL A 74 -13.43 0.95 -9.37
CA VAL A 74 -12.71 2.07 -8.76
C VAL A 74 -13.30 3.36 -9.32
N THR A 75 -13.72 4.26 -8.45
CA THR A 75 -14.30 5.55 -8.81
C THR A 75 -13.54 6.66 -8.10
N GLN A 76 -12.98 7.58 -8.88
CA GLN A 76 -12.38 8.79 -8.33
C GLN A 76 -13.50 9.75 -7.92
N GLY A 77 -13.66 9.95 -6.61
CA GLY A 77 -14.57 10.94 -6.06
C GLY A 77 -13.86 12.25 -5.73
N ASP A 78 -14.64 13.23 -5.29
CA ASP A 78 -14.12 14.58 -5.00
C ASP A 78 -13.40 14.64 -3.64
N LEU A 79 -13.77 13.79 -2.69
CA LEU A 79 -13.21 13.77 -1.32
C LEU A 79 -12.16 12.68 -1.11
N MET A 80 -12.32 11.57 -1.81
CA MET A 80 -11.48 10.38 -1.72
C MET A 80 -11.73 9.46 -2.91
N CYS A 81 -10.93 8.41 -3.02
CA CYS A 81 -11.20 7.32 -3.93
C CYS A 81 -12.29 6.40 -3.34
N TYR A 82 -13.10 5.78 -4.19
CA TYR A 82 -14.08 4.77 -3.79
C TYR A 82 -13.84 3.48 -4.55
N VAL A 83 -13.89 2.34 -3.85
CA VAL A 83 -13.70 1.02 -4.44
C VAL A 83 -14.83 0.08 -4.08
N ASP A 84 -15.19 -0.80 -5.01
CA ASP A 84 -16.16 -1.87 -4.78
C ASP A 84 -15.41 -3.19 -4.60
N ILE A 85 -15.48 -3.77 -3.41
CA ILE A 85 -14.74 -4.96 -3.01
C ILE A 85 -15.69 -6.16 -2.95
N THR A 86 -15.40 -7.21 -3.70
CA THR A 86 -16.07 -8.51 -3.56
C THR A 86 -15.25 -9.42 -2.66
N ASN A 87 -15.81 -9.79 -1.51
CA ASN A 87 -15.14 -10.66 -0.54
C ASN A 87 -15.08 -12.13 -1.05
N PRO A 88 -14.31 -13.02 -0.39
CA PRO A 88 -14.26 -14.44 -0.76
C PRO A 88 -15.60 -15.19 -0.68
N GLU A 89 -16.57 -14.66 0.06
CA GLU A 89 -17.94 -15.21 0.16
C GLU A 89 -18.82 -14.81 -1.03
N GLY A 90 -18.31 -13.98 -1.96
CA GLY A 90 -19.04 -13.49 -3.13
C GLY A 90 -19.93 -12.28 -2.86
N LYS A 91 -19.82 -11.64 -1.69
CA LYS A 91 -20.56 -10.43 -1.34
C LYS A 91 -19.76 -9.20 -1.76
N THR A 92 -20.37 -8.37 -2.61
CA THR A 92 -19.82 -7.07 -2.99
C THR A 92 -20.21 -5.99 -1.98
N ILE A 93 -19.21 -5.25 -1.52
CA ILE A 93 -19.33 -4.08 -0.65
C ILE A 93 -18.95 -2.89 -1.50
N ALA A 94 -19.94 -2.05 -1.82
CA ALA A 94 -19.76 -0.90 -2.69
C ALA A 94 -19.33 0.34 -1.90
N GLY A 95 -18.58 1.23 -2.55
CA GLY A 95 -18.24 2.54 -2.01
C GLY A 95 -17.33 2.53 -0.79
N VAL A 96 -16.41 1.57 -0.71
CA VAL A 96 -15.38 1.56 0.34
C VAL A 96 -14.41 2.71 0.07
N GLY A 97 -14.18 3.56 1.08
CA GLY A 97 -13.25 4.69 0.96
C GLY A 97 -11.80 4.23 0.83
N ALA A 98 -11.06 4.88 -0.06
CA ALA A 98 -9.65 4.62 -0.36
C ALA A 98 -8.89 5.94 -0.58
N THR A 99 -7.58 5.93 -0.42
CA THR A 99 -6.76 7.10 -0.71
C THR A 99 -6.67 7.34 -2.22
N PHE A 100 -6.33 8.57 -2.63
CA PHE A 100 -6.26 8.91 -4.06
C PHE A 100 -5.19 8.10 -4.81
N GLU A 101 -4.11 7.70 -4.14
CA GLU A 101 -3.06 6.84 -4.69
C GLU A 101 -3.59 5.48 -5.14
N VAL A 102 -4.65 4.97 -4.51
CA VAL A 102 -5.34 3.75 -4.95
C VAL A 102 -5.97 4.00 -6.31
N CYS A 103 -6.71 5.10 -6.48
CA CYS A 103 -7.33 5.46 -7.76
C CYS A 103 -6.30 5.64 -8.88
N GLU A 104 -5.14 6.25 -8.60
CA GLU A 104 -4.07 6.43 -9.58
C GLU A 104 -3.48 5.11 -10.11
N LYS A 105 -3.61 4.03 -9.34
CA LYS A 105 -3.07 2.70 -9.67
C LYS A 105 -4.15 1.67 -9.97
N ALA A 106 -5.40 2.10 -10.21
CA ALA A 106 -6.56 1.21 -10.40
C ALA A 106 -6.28 0.02 -11.33
N ASP A 107 -5.65 0.28 -12.47
CA ASP A 107 -5.38 -0.72 -13.50
C ASP A 107 -4.44 -1.86 -13.04
N THR A 108 -3.69 -1.69 -11.95
CA THR A 108 -2.75 -2.72 -11.47
C THR A 108 -3.39 -3.80 -10.61
N PHE A 109 -4.56 -3.53 -10.03
CA PHE A 109 -5.20 -4.43 -9.05
C PHE A 109 -6.67 -4.74 -9.34
N LEU A 110 -7.27 -4.11 -10.36
CA LEU A 110 -8.62 -4.45 -10.81
C LEU A 110 -8.73 -5.93 -11.16
N ASN A 111 -9.77 -6.58 -10.63
CA ASN A 111 -10.05 -8.01 -10.78
C ASN A 111 -8.95 -8.95 -10.25
N GLN A 112 -8.05 -8.44 -9.41
CA GLN A 112 -7.02 -9.25 -8.76
C GLN A 112 -7.44 -9.60 -7.33
N ASN A 113 -7.11 -10.82 -6.91
CA ASN A 113 -7.23 -11.21 -5.51
C ASN A 113 -6.23 -10.41 -4.68
N SER A 114 -6.77 -9.59 -3.78
CA SER A 114 -6.01 -8.57 -3.07
C SER A 114 -6.30 -8.59 -1.57
N ARG A 115 -5.35 -8.08 -0.80
CA ARG A 115 -5.53 -7.73 0.61
C ARG A 115 -5.42 -6.21 0.77
N PHE A 116 -6.08 -5.68 1.78
CA PHE A 116 -6.23 -4.22 1.93
C PHE A 116 -5.62 -3.75 3.25
N VAL A 117 -4.70 -2.80 3.16
CA VAL A 117 -4.19 -2.09 4.33
C VAL A 117 -5.01 -0.82 4.51
N TYR A 118 -5.45 -0.58 5.75
CA TYR A 118 -6.20 0.61 6.13
C TYR A 118 -5.33 1.57 6.93
N SER A 119 -5.51 2.87 6.69
CA SER A 119 -4.98 3.93 7.55
C SER A 119 -6.07 4.93 7.90
N THR A 120 -5.89 5.62 9.03
CA THR A 120 -6.77 6.71 9.44
C THR A 120 -6.31 8.00 8.75
N GLU A 121 -7.14 8.51 7.84
CA GLU A 121 -6.85 9.68 7.04
C GLU A 121 -7.81 10.82 7.34
N THR A 122 -7.30 12.04 7.19
CA THR A 122 -8.09 13.26 7.36
C THR A 122 -8.71 13.67 6.03
N VAL A 123 -10.03 13.53 5.91
CA VAL A 123 -10.79 13.88 4.70
C VAL A 123 -11.68 15.09 4.95
N ASN A 124 -12.03 15.80 3.87
CA ASN A 124 -12.99 16.89 3.93
C ASN A 124 -14.41 16.36 4.13
N ASP A 125 -15.23 17.10 4.89
CA ASP A 125 -16.60 16.71 5.22
C ASP A 125 -17.61 16.97 4.08
N CYS A 126 -17.27 17.79 3.07
CA CYS A 126 -18.09 17.93 1.86
C CYS A 126 -17.30 18.46 0.64
N GLU A 127 -17.90 18.34 -0.55
CA GLU A 127 -17.35 18.71 -1.87
C GLU A 127 -17.43 20.22 -2.20
N SER A 128 -18.27 20.98 -1.48
CA SER A 128 -18.51 22.41 -1.73
C SER A 128 -17.69 23.30 -0.79
N ASN A 129 -17.97 24.62 -0.80
CA ASN A 129 -17.38 25.64 0.07
C ASN A 129 -18.50 26.44 0.80
N GLU A 130 -19.46 25.78 1.46
CA GLU A 130 -20.08 26.15 2.77
C GLU A 130 -21.41 25.41 3.04
N PRO A 131 -21.74 25.02 4.29
CA PRO A 131 -20.96 25.14 5.52
C PRO A 131 -20.03 23.94 5.66
N CYS A 132 -18.82 24.07 5.15
CA CYS A 132 -17.82 23.03 5.10
C CYS A 132 -16.45 23.67 5.25
N GLY A 133 -15.45 22.82 5.44
CA GLY A 133 -14.17 23.23 6.05
C GLY A 133 -13.96 22.59 7.42
N LYS A 134 -14.78 21.60 7.80
CA LYS A 134 -14.38 20.62 8.80
C LYS A 134 -13.72 19.44 8.08
N THR A 135 -12.68 18.92 8.71
CA THR A 135 -12.11 17.63 8.36
C THR A 135 -12.63 16.59 9.34
N LYS A 136 -12.72 15.36 8.86
CA LYS A 136 -13.06 14.19 9.68
C LYS A 136 -11.99 13.13 9.47
N GLN A 137 -11.78 12.31 10.50
CA GLN A 137 -10.94 11.14 10.40
C GLN A 137 -11.78 9.99 9.84
N GLU A 138 -11.31 9.36 8.78
CA GLU A 138 -11.93 8.20 8.15
C GLU A 138 -10.88 7.10 8.00
N GLN A 139 -11.29 5.84 8.15
CA GLN A 139 -10.43 4.72 7.79
C GLN A 139 -10.55 4.46 6.29
N LEU A 140 -9.45 4.65 5.57
CA LEU A 140 -9.38 4.47 4.13
C LEU A 140 -8.46 3.32 3.77
N VAL A 141 -8.77 2.62 2.69
CA VAL A 141 -7.81 1.72 2.04
C VAL A 141 -6.66 2.57 1.52
N SER A 142 -5.48 2.43 2.14
CA SER A 142 -4.27 3.16 1.76
C SER A 142 -3.31 2.33 0.94
N GLN A 143 -3.43 1.01 0.99
CA GLN A 143 -2.66 0.12 0.15
C GLN A 143 -3.48 -1.08 -0.30
N VAL A 144 -3.41 -1.36 -1.60
CA VAL A 144 -3.94 -2.58 -2.20
C VAL A 144 -2.77 -3.50 -2.48
N VAL A 145 -2.84 -4.70 -1.91
CA VAL A 145 -1.80 -5.70 -2.03
C VAL A 145 -2.28 -6.83 -2.92
N VAL A 146 -1.74 -6.91 -4.12
CA VAL A 146 -2.02 -8.01 -5.05
C VAL A 146 -1.25 -9.25 -4.59
N MET A 147 -1.98 -10.33 -4.29
CA MET A 147 -1.36 -11.57 -3.78
C MET A 147 -0.60 -12.35 -4.86
N GLY A 148 -0.93 -12.13 -6.13
CA GLY A 148 -0.41 -12.89 -7.26
C GLY A 148 -1.00 -14.30 -7.35
N ASP A 149 -0.46 -15.06 -8.30
CA ASP A 149 -0.64 -16.52 -8.34
C ASP A 149 0.27 -17.12 -7.26
N ASN A 150 -0.11 -18.25 -6.67
CA ASN A 150 0.66 -18.93 -5.61
C ASN A 150 0.98 -18.08 -4.37
N TRP A 151 0.07 -18.19 -3.40
CA TRP A 151 0.20 -17.59 -2.08
C TRP A 151 -0.12 -18.60 -1.00
N GLN A 152 0.35 -18.32 0.22
CA GLN A 152 0.13 -19.14 1.39
C GLN A 152 -0.15 -18.26 2.59
N THR A 153 -1.31 -18.47 3.23
CA THR A 153 -1.68 -17.82 4.49
C THR A 153 -1.50 -18.79 5.65
N MET A 154 -0.88 -18.28 6.71
CA MET A 154 -0.65 -18.97 7.97
C MET A 154 -1.09 -18.11 9.16
N GLU A 155 -1.50 -18.76 10.24
CA GLU A 155 -1.90 -18.08 11.48
C GLU A 155 -1.39 -18.80 12.73
N ASN A 156 -1.26 -18.06 13.82
CA ASN A 156 -0.98 -18.63 15.15
C ASN A 156 -1.97 -18.16 16.24
N GLY A 157 -3.09 -17.56 15.84
CA GLY A 157 -4.11 -16.99 16.72
C GLY A 157 -3.83 -15.57 17.21
N GLU A 158 -2.59 -15.09 17.10
CA GLU A 158 -2.21 -13.69 17.35
C GLU A 158 -1.92 -12.92 16.07
N TRP A 159 -1.38 -13.61 15.07
CA TRP A 159 -0.96 -13.05 13.82
C TRP A 159 -1.50 -13.88 12.67
N THR A 160 -1.83 -13.19 11.58
CA THR A 160 -2.09 -13.78 10.27
C THR A 160 -1.01 -13.28 9.32
N VAL A 161 -0.31 -14.19 8.65
CA VAL A 161 0.74 -13.88 7.68
C VAL A 161 0.38 -14.53 6.36
N THR A 162 0.43 -13.77 5.28
CA THR A 162 0.31 -14.26 3.90
C THR A 162 1.59 -13.98 3.16
N LEU A 163 2.17 -15.03 2.60
CA LEU A 163 3.30 -14.98 1.70
C LEU A 163 2.78 -15.16 0.27
N GLY A 164 3.05 -14.21 -0.61
CA GLY A 164 2.61 -14.23 -2.00
C GLY A 164 3.77 -14.26 -2.97
N ARG A 165 3.47 -14.48 -4.25
CA ARG A 165 4.45 -14.51 -5.35
C ARG A 165 5.55 -15.55 -5.15
N TRP A 166 5.20 -16.73 -4.63
CA TRP A 166 6.17 -17.82 -4.39
C TRP A 166 6.85 -18.33 -5.66
N GLU A 167 6.17 -18.25 -6.80
CA GLU A 167 6.66 -18.56 -8.14
C GLU A 167 7.83 -17.67 -8.59
N SER A 168 8.07 -16.54 -7.91
CA SER A 168 9.23 -15.68 -8.18
C SER A 168 10.56 -16.32 -7.76
N TRP A 169 10.53 -17.34 -6.89
CA TRP A 169 11.71 -18.05 -6.44
C TRP A 169 12.11 -19.15 -7.42
N ASP A 170 13.37 -19.13 -7.87
CA ASP A 170 13.90 -20.07 -8.87
C ASP A 170 14.58 -21.31 -8.27
N GLY A 171 14.48 -21.51 -6.95
CA GLY A 171 15.15 -22.59 -6.23
C GLY A 171 16.58 -22.28 -5.80
N VAL A 172 17.11 -21.09 -6.10
CA VAL A 172 18.45 -20.65 -5.68
C VAL A 172 18.38 -19.82 -4.40
N ASP A 173 19.32 -20.01 -3.48
CA ASP A 173 19.41 -19.17 -2.29
C ASP A 173 19.55 -17.68 -2.64
N ASN A 174 18.90 -16.84 -1.85
CA ASN A 174 18.90 -15.39 -1.97
C ASN A 174 18.30 -14.88 -3.29
N SER A 175 17.40 -15.65 -3.89
CA SER A 175 16.55 -15.22 -5.02
C SER A 175 15.08 -15.12 -4.58
N GLY A 176 14.19 -14.78 -5.51
CA GLY A 176 12.79 -14.50 -5.24
C GLY A 176 12.45 -13.01 -5.17
N ASP A 177 11.16 -12.74 -5.23
CA ASP A 177 10.50 -11.46 -5.01
C ASP A 177 9.18 -11.75 -4.27
N VAL A 178 9.32 -12.50 -3.18
CA VAL A 178 8.19 -12.98 -2.39
C VAL A 178 7.61 -11.79 -1.61
N THR A 179 6.29 -11.67 -1.60
CA THR A 179 5.62 -10.61 -0.86
C THR A 179 5.21 -11.10 0.52
N TYR A 180 5.18 -10.19 1.49
CA TYR A 180 4.70 -10.43 2.84
C TYR A 180 3.53 -9.51 3.13
N TYR A 181 2.43 -10.07 3.63
CA TYR A 181 1.34 -9.33 4.23
C TYR A 181 1.03 -9.94 5.60
N GLY A 182 1.25 -9.19 6.68
CA GLY A 182 1.02 -9.68 8.04
C GLY A 182 0.19 -8.72 8.87
N CYS A 183 -0.81 -9.24 9.58
CA CYS A 183 -1.66 -8.47 10.49
C CYS A 183 -1.66 -9.07 11.90
N ASP A 184 -1.76 -8.22 12.91
CA ASP A 184 -2.10 -8.64 14.27
C ASP A 184 -3.63 -8.77 14.47
N ARG A 185 -4.05 -9.16 15.68
CA ARG A 185 -5.47 -9.30 16.06
C ARG A 185 -6.24 -7.97 16.07
N ASP A 186 -5.54 -6.85 16.17
CA ASP A 186 -6.13 -5.51 16.20
C ASP A 186 -6.31 -4.95 14.78
N GLY A 187 -5.87 -5.70 13.75
CA GLY A 187 -5.96 -5.29 12.35
C GLY A 187 -4.83 -4.37 11.91
N ASN A 188 -3.76 -4.23 12.68
CA ASN A 188 -2.58 -3.49 12.24
C ASN A 188 -1.80 -4.37 11.27
N CYS A 189 -1.81 -3.98 9.99
CA CYS A 189 -1.24 -4.75 8.91
C CYS A 189 0.03 -4.09 8.35
N LEU A 190 0.98 -4.92 7.93
CA LEU A 190 2.22 -4.53 7.27
C LEU A 190 2.35 -5.31 5.96
N TYR A 191 2.72 -4.58 4.90
CA TYR A 191 3.08 -5.16 3.61
C TYR A 191 4.53 -4.89 3.26
N LEU A 192 5.23 -5.92 2.75
CA LEU A 192 6.61 -5.84 2.30
C LEU A 192 6.78 -6.57 0.96
N GLU A 193 7.66 -6.06 0.11
CA GLU A 193 8.01 -6.61 -1.20
C GLU A 193 9.50 -7.01 -1.24
N GLU A 194 9.93 -7.62 -2.34
CA GLU A 194 11.34 -7.96 -2.58
C GLU A 194 11.92 -9.00 -1.61
N GLY A 195 11.06 -9.85 -1.05
CA GLY A 195 11.46 -10.92 -0.14
C GLY A 195 12.38 -11.93 -0.83
N LYS A 196 13.44 -12.32 -0.11
CA LYS A 196 14.43 -13.30 -0.59
C LYS A 196 14.31 -14.61 0.16
N VAL A 197 14.36 -15.72 -0.57
CA VAL A 197 14.25 -17.07 -0.03
C VAL A 197 15.65 -17.68 0.14
N ILE A 198 15.89 -18.32 1.28
CA ILE A 198 17.11 -19.08 1.57
C ILE A 198 16.70 -20.41 2.19
N CYS A 199 17.15 -21.53 1.62
CA CYS A 199 16.84 -22.87 2.14
C CYS A 199 18.13 -23.56 2.58
N ARG A 200 18.37 -23.59 3.89
CA ARG A 200 19.59 -24.17 4.50
C ARG A 200 19.27 -24.85 5.81
N ASP A 201 20.09 -25.83 6.16
CA ASP A 201 20.06 -26.50 7.46
C ASP A 201 18.67 -27.06 7.84
N GLY A 202 17.93 -27.56 6.85
CA GLY A 202 16.60 -28.16 7.05
C GLY A 202 15.46 -27.17 7.24
N ALA A 203 15.64 -25.90 6.89
CA ALA A 203 14.56 -24.91 6.87
C ALA A 203 14.64 -24.00 5.64
N CYS A 204 13.49 -23.57 5.13
CA CYS A 204 13.39 -22.48 4.17
C CYS A 204 12.95 -21.22 4.91
N SER A 205 13.69 -20.14 4.72
CA SER A 205 13.40 -18.85 5.32
C SER A 205 13.22 -17.80 4.24
N VAL A 206 12.21 -16.95 4.40
CA VAL A 206 11.99 -15.79 3.55
C VAL A 206 12.22 -14.55 4.39
N GLY A 207 13.04 -13.63 3.87
CA GLY A 207 13.45 -12.42 4.57
C GLY A 207 13.12 -11.15 3.82
N TRP A 208 12.71 -10.12 4.56
CA TRP A 208 12.46 -8.76 4.08
C TRP A 208 13.20 -7.74 4.95
N SER A 209 13.65 -6.65 4.34
CA SER A 209 14.25 -5.51 5.05
C SER A 209 13.39 -4.27 4.87
N ASN A 210 13.12 -3.55 5.97
CA ASN A 210 12.43 -2.27 5.95
C ASN A 210 13.14 -1.30 6.90
N GLY A 211 14.00 -0.45 6.34
CA GLY A 211 14.89 0.41 7.13
C GLY A 211 15.81 -0.41 8.03
N ASN A 212 15.71 -0.19 9.35
CA ASN A 212 16.52 -0.91 10.35
C ASN A 212 15.88 -2.22 10.82
N TYR A 213 14.70 -2.55 10.31
CA TYR A 213 13.96 -3.76 10.65
C TYR A 213 14.22 -4.86 9.63
N ASN A 214 14.34 -6.10 10.10
CA ASN A 214 14.28 -7.29 9.25
C ASN A 214 13.19 -8.23 9.76
N TYR A 215 12.44 -8.78 8.81
CA TYR A 215 11.35 -9.71 9.04
C TYR A 215 11.75 -11.01 8.40
N VAL A 216 11.67 -12.11 9.14
CA VAL A 216 12.02 -13.44 8.63
C VAL A 216 10.92 -14.41 8.99
N VAL A 217 10.34 -15.06 7.99
CA VAL A 217 9.47 -16.22 8.20
C VAL A 217 10.29 -17.46 7.89
N SER A 218 10.44 -18.35 8.86
CA SER A 218 11.21 -19.60 8.74
C SER A 218 10.29 -20.79 8.88
N THR A 219 10.36 -21.71 7.93
CA THR A 219 9.55 -22.92 7.84
C THR A 219 10.47 -24.14 7.76
N PRO A 220 10.37 -25.10 8.71
CA PRO A 220 11.11 -26.35 8.64
C PRO A 220 10.79 -27.16 7.37
N ILE A 221 11.79 -27.82 6.81
CA ILE A 221 11.62 -28.80 5.73
C ILE A 221 11.49 -30.17 6.39
N THR A 222 10.32 -30.77 6.29
CA THR A 222 10.06 -32.12 6.82
C THR A 222 9.67 -33.06 5.68
N GLU A 223 10.15 -34.30 5.73
CA GLU A 223 9.78 -35.34 4.75
C GLU A 223 8.38 -35.92 5.01
N ASP A 224 7.89 -35.79 6.24
CA ASP A 224 6.61 -36.33 6.70
C ASP A 224 5.55 -35.23 6.78
N ASN A 225 4.30 -35.58 6.44
CA ASN A 225 3.06 -34.78 6.52
C ASN A 225 2.70 -34.35 7.96
N MET A 226 3.64 -33.80 8.71
CA MET A 226 3.43 -33.31 10.07
C MET A 226 2.95 -31.86 10.06
N ASP A 227 2.41 -31.43 11.21
CA ASP A 227 2.12 -30.03 11.52
C ASP A 227 3.42 -29.20 11.45
N ILE A 228 3.77 -28.74 10.25
CA ILE A 228 4.91 -27.83 10.05
C ILE A 228 4.48 -26.47 10.59
N GLU A 229 5.16 -26.04 11.65
CA GLU A 229 4.93 -24.73 12.25
C GLU A 229 6.02 -23.76 11.81
N SER A 230 5.60 -22.65 11.22
CA SER A 230 6.52 -21.57 10.87
C SER A 230 6.77 -20.64 12.07
N THR A 231 7.87 -19.91 12.01
CA THR A 231 8.22 -18.86 12.99
C THR A 231 8.44 -17.55 12.26
N LEU A 232 7.82 -16.47 12.76
CA LEU A 232 8.12 -15.10 12.36
C LEU A 232 9.08 -14.49 13.38
N THR A 233 10.22 -14.00 12.90
CA THR A 233 11.19 -13.24 13.71
C THR A 233 11.31 -11.84 13.16
N VAL A 234 11.16 -10.84 14.03
CA VAL A 234 11.40 -9.43 13.70
C VAL A 234 12.61 -8.96 14.49
N THR A 235 13.58 -8.39 13.77
CA THR A 235 14.77 -7.81 14.36
C THR A 235 14.86 -6.33 14.05
N GLU A 236 15.42 -5.56 14.98
CA GLU A 236 15.77 -4.15 14.79
C GLU A 236 17.25 -3.99 15.11
N ASN A 237 18.04 -3.47 14.16
CA ASN A 237 19.49 -3.33 14.32
C ASN A 237 20.19 -4.63 14.77
N GLY A 238 19.71 -5.77 14.27
CA GLY A 238 20.23 -7.11 14.59
C GLY A 238 19.81 -7.67 15.96
N LYS A 239 18.97 -6.97 16.73
CA LYS A 239 18.39 -7.49 17.98
C LYS A 239 16.98 -8.01 17.73
N ILE A 240 16.65 -9.18 18.28
CA ILE A 240 15.29 -9.72 18.22
C ILE A 240 14.36 -8.79 19.00
N LEU A 241 13.39 -8.23 18.29
CA LEU A 241 12.30 -7.43 18.85
C LEU A 241 11.09 -8.33 19.15
N MET A 242 10.81 -9.28 18.27
CA MET A 242 9.68 -10.20 18.38
C MET A 242 10.01 -11.56 17.75
N GLU A 243 9.48 -12.62 18.35
CA GLU A 243 9.51 -13.98 17.83
C GLU A 243 8.13 -14.61 18.06
N ALA A 244 7.37 -14.80 16.98
CA ALA A 244 6.05 -15.41 16.99
C ALA A 244 6.14 -16.82 16.38
N LYS A 245 5.69 -17.83 17.12
CA LYS A 245 5.77 -19.25 16.76
C LYS A 245 4.40 -19.85 16.53
N GLY A 246 4.38 -21.09 16.05
CA GLY A 246 3.15 -21.89 15.94
C GLY A 246 2.27 -21.51 14.75
N PHE A 247 2.85 -20.88 13.73
CA PHE A 247 2.11 -20.54 12.53
C PHE A 247 1.76 -21.80 11.73
N LYS A 248 0.47 -22.06 11.56
CA LYS A 248 -0.05 -23.16 10.77
C LYS A 248 -0.68 -22.64 9.48
N ILE A 249 -0.51 -23.37 8.40
CA ILE A 249 -1.12 -23.04 7.10
C ILE A 249 -2.64 -23.20 7.24
N ILE A 250 -3.38 -22.15 6.92
CA ILE A 250 -4.85 -22.17 6.91
C ILE A 250 -5.43 -22.08 5.51
N SER A 251 -4.68 -21.56 4.55
CA SER A 251 -5.10 -21.48 3.16
C SER A 251 -3.90 -21.29 2.24
N SER A 252 -4.00 -21.75 1.02
CA SER A 252 -3.02 -21.47 -0.04
C SER A 252 -3.69 -21.50 -1.42
N SER A 253 -2.99 -20.94 -2.40
CA SER A 253 -3.24 -21.17 -3.83
C SER A 253 -2.00 -21.80 -4.45
N ASN A 254 -2.21 -22.58 -5.52
CA ASN A 254 -1.15 -23.18 -6.33
C ASN A 254 -1.27 -22.69 -7.77
#